data_AF-A0A957KC41-F1
#
_entry.id   AF-A0A957KC41-F1
#
_cell.length_a   1.000
_cell.length_b   1.000
_cell.length_c   1.000
_cell.angle_alpha   90.00
_cell.angle_beta   90.00
_cell.angle_gamma   90.00
#
_symmetry.space_group_name_H-M   'P 1'
#
loop_
_entity.id
_entity.type
_entity.pdbx_description
1 polymer ?
#
loop_
_entity_poly.entity_id
_entity_poly.type
_entity_poly.pdbx_seq_one_letter_code
_entity_poly.pdbx_strand_id
1 'polypeptide(L)'
;MKFAGSSCLAATALLMGSSLMGPTALAEPVTATKGESVDMVLLPKFLGILPFDQAHRGAQEAHEELENKGELLYVGPTPENSVAGQIEIMTTAATQGQDVVMLSNNSGDQIVPSAQAAQEAGTRVVTWDSPIPSAEGETVFVAQVDFNDIGVVMADMAHNIMGGEGEFAILSATPDAANQNAWIAAMQRAL
;
A
#
# COMPACT_ATOMS: atom_id res chain seq x y z
N MET A 1 69.14 34.34 -3.61
CA MET A 1 68.39 33.18 -3.07
C MET A 1 67.98 32.31 -4.25
N LYS A 2 68.43 31.05 -4.26
CA LYS A 2 68.41 30.15 -5.42
C LYS A 2 66.99 29.66 -5.73
N PHE A 3 66.55 29.88 -6.97
CA PHE A 3 65.63 29.01 -7.70
C PHE A 3 66.44 27.86 -8.31
N ALA A 4 65.99 26.61 -8.15
CA ALA A 4 66.26 25.48 -9.05
C ALA A 4 65.54 24.23 -8.57
N GLY A 5 64.87 23.51 -9.50
CA GLY A 5 64.49 22.11 -9.28
C GLY A 5 63.19 21.68 -9.95
N SER A 6 63.19 21.61 -11.28
CA SER A 6 62.16 20.91 -12.05
C SER A 6 62.50 19.41 -12.19
N SER A 7 61.45 18.61 -12.32
CA SER A 7 61.40 17.28 -12.97
C SER A 7 61.80 16.03 -12.17
N CYS A 8 60.82 15.19 -11.81
CA CYS A 8 60.77 13.82 -12.32
C CYS A 8 59.36 13.23 -12.23
N LEU A 9 58.93 12.68 -13.37
CA LEU A 9 57.68 11.97 -13.61
C LEU A 9 57.80 10.56 -13.02
N ALA A 10 56.87 10.14 -12.17
CA ALA A 10 56.62 8.72 -11.92
C ALA A 10 55.13 8.52 -11.68
N ALA A 11 54.49 7.86 -12.65
CA ALA A 11 53.13 7.35 -12.56
C ALA A 11 53.06 6.14 -11.59
N THR A 12 51.86 5.58 -11.44
CA THR A 12 51.44 4.38 -10.65
C THR A 12 51.15 4.72 -9.17
N ALA A 13 50.00 4.45 -8.56
CA ALA A 13 48.85 3.62 -8.89
C ALA A 13 47.57 4.16 -8.22
N LEU A 14 46.43 3.99 -8.90
CA LEU A 14 45.08 4.03 -8.35
C LEU A 14 44.95 3.03 -7.19
N LEU A 15 44.39 3.44 -6.05
CA LEU A 15 43.63 2.57 -5.15
C LEU A 15 42.46 3.40 -4.58
N MET A 16 41.35 3.36 -5.31
CA MET A 16 40.03 3.60 -4.76
C MET A 16 39.67 2.47 -3.78
N GLY A 17 38.92 2.82 -2.75
CA GLY A 17 38.10 1.88 -2.01
C GLY A 17 38.35 1.90 -0.51
N SER A 18 37.45 2.58 0.21
CA SER A 18 36.69 1.95 1.30
C SER A 18 35.54 2.87 1.68
N SER A 19 34.37 2.43 1.26
CA SER A 19 33.05 3.00 1.43
C SER A 19 32.72 3.22 2.90
N LEU A 20 32.13 4.38 3.21
CA LEU A 20 31.42 4.64 4.46
C LEU A 20 30.15 3.77 4.50
N MET A 21 30.24 2.56 5.07
CA MET A 21 29.07 1.86 5.60
C MET A 21 28.77 2.47 6.97
N GLY A 22 27.93 3.50 6.97
CA GLY A 22 27.27 3.93 8.21
C GLY A 22 26.32 2.83 8.68
N PRO A 23 26.24 2.53 9.98
CA PRO A 23 25.30 1.55 10.50
C PRO A 23 23.87 2.00 10.18
N THR A 24 23.12 1.16 9.49
CA THR A 24 21.67 1.28 9.36
C THR A 24 21.09 1.17 10.76
N ALA A 25 20.69 2.30 11.35
CA ALA A 25 19.96 2.30 12.61
C ALA A 25 18.63 1.60 12.36
N LEU A 26 18.45 0.41 12.94
CA LEU A 26 17.15 -0.24 13.02
C LEU A 26 16.29 0.68 13.90
N ALA A 27 15.24 1.26 13.32
CA ALA A 27 14.28 2.05 14.07
C ALA A 27 13.69 1.16 15.18
N GLU A 28 13.68 1.65 16.42
CA GLU A 28 13.03 0.93 17.51
C GLU A 28 11.54 0.77 17.21
N PRO A 29 10.91 -0.37 17.60
CA PRO A 29 9.49 -0.58 17.39
C PRO A 29 8.69 0.51 18.11
N VAL A 30 8.02 1.36 17.34
CA VAL A 30 7.14 2.40 17.86
C VAL A 30 5.90 1.71 18.44
N THR A 31 5.68 1.90 19.74
CA THR A 31 4.43 1.47 20.39
C THR A 31 3.40 2.58 20.20
N ALA A 32 2.22 2.25 19.68
CA ALA A 32 1.15 3.22 19.51
C ALA A 32 0.70 3.77 20.88
N THR A 33 0.62 5.10 20.98
CA THR A 33 0.09 5.75 22.17
C THR A 33 -1.41 5.48 22.24
N LYS A 34 -1.88 4.94 23.36
CA LYS A 34 -3.30 4.70 23.60
C LYS A 34 -4.04 5.99 23.97
N GLY A 35 -5.35 6.02 23.76
CA GLY A 35 -6.21 7.08 24.28
C GLY A 35 -6.23 8.37 23.46
N GLU A 36 -5.61 8.36 22.28
CA GLU A 36 -5.71 9.46 21.31
C GLU A 36 -7.14 9.58 20.78
N SER A 37 -7.46 10.74 20.19
CA SER A 37 -8.74 10.97 19.53
C SER A 37 -8.45 11.13 18.05
N VAL A 38 -8.72 10.07 17.28
CA VAL A 38 -8.49 10.04 15.84
C VAL A 38 -9.80 9.59 15.19
N ASP A 39 -10.39 10.46 14.38
CA ASP A 39 -11.60 10.19 13.59
C ASP A 39 -11.20 9.50 12.29
N MET A 40 -11.78 8.31 12.05
CA MET A 40 -11.28 7.36 11.07
C MET A 40 -12.41 6.87 10.16
N VAL A 41 -12.10 6.75 8.87
CA VAL A 41 -12.97 6.10 7.89
C VAL A 41 -12.30 4.82 7.38
N LEU A 42 -12.87 3.66 7.66
CA LEU A 42 -12.54 2.41 6.98
C LEU A 42 -13.39 2.27 5.72
N LEU A 43 -12.75 2.45 4.57
CA LEU A 43 -13.36 2.46 3.24
C LEU A 43 -13.00 1.20 2.45
N PRO A 44 -13.88 0.18 2.38
CA PRO A 44 -13.64 -1.01 1.57
C PRO A 44 -13.87 -0.74 0.08
N LYS A 45 -13.61 -1.73 -0.78
CA LYS A 45 -13.97 -1.64 -2.22
C LYS A 45 -15.45 -1.36 -2.42
N PHE A 46 -16.29 -2.06 -1.66
CA PHE A 46 -17.74 -1.89 -1.57
C PHE A 46 -18.26 -2.72 -0.39
N LEU A 47 -19.46 -2.43 0.08
CA LEU A 47 -20.07 -3.14 1.20
C LEU A 47 -20.70 -4.49 0.78
N GLY A 48 -20.92 -5.36 1.75
CA GLY A 48 -21.71 -6.59 1.58
C GLY A 48 -20.90 -7.83 1.18
N ILE A 49 -19.57 -7.82 1.34
CA ILE A 49 -18.74 -9.02 1.17
C ILE A 49 -17.92 -9.35 2.41
N LEU A 50 -17.84 -10.65 2.69
CA LEU A 50 -17.31 -11.19 3.94
C LEU A 50 -15.88 -10.73 4.30
N PRO A 51 -14.92 -10.64 3.36
CA PRO A 51 -13.56 -10.22 3.71
C PRO A 51 -13.49 -8.81 4.32
N PHE A 52 -14.32 -7.88 3.83
CA PHE A 52 -14.33 -6.52 4.36
C PHE A 52 -15.08 -6.42 5.68
N ASP A 53 -16.13 -7.23 5.88
CA ASP A 53 -16.80 -7.33 7.19
C ASP A 53 -15.85 -7.92 8.25
N GLN A 54 -14.96 -8.84 7.87
CA GLN A 54 -13.92 -9.36 8.75
C GLN A 54 -12.83 -8.33 9.06
N ALA A 55 -12.38 -7.58 8.04
CA ALA A 55 -11.43 -6.48 8.24
C ALA A 55 -12.02 -5.40 9.17
N HIS A 56 -13.30 -5.09 9.02
CA HIS A 56 -14.00 -4.16 9.91
C HIS A 56 -14.02 -4.66 11.36
N ARG A 57 -14.30 -5.94 11.61
CA ARG A 57 -14.21 -6.51 12.97
C ARG A 57 -12.81 -6.34 13.56
N GLY A 58 -11.76 -6.63 12.78
CA GLY A 58 -10.38 -6.42 13.22
C GLY A 58 -10.07 -4.94 13.51
N ALA A 59 -10.62 -4.02 12.70
CA ALA A 59 -10.49 -2.59 12.95
C ALA A 59 -11.22 -2.14 14.23
N GLN A 60 -12.38 -2.73 14.54
CA GLN A 60 -13.11 -2.48 15.79
C GLN A 60 -12.32 -2.99 17.01
N GLU A 61 -11.77 -4.20 16.92
CA GLU A 61 -10.89 -4.76 17.96
C GLU A 61 -9.67 -3.84 18.20
N ALA A 62 -8.98 -3.41 17.15
CA ALA A 62 -7.85 -2.49 17.26
C ALA A 62 -8.25 -1.11 17.82
N HIS A 63 -9.41 -0.59 17.43
CA HIS A 63 -9.95 0.67 17.94
C HIS A 63 -10.17 0.61 19.46
N GLU A 64 -10.73 -0.50 19.96
CA GLU A 64 -10.91 -0.76 21.39
C GLU A 64 -9.56 -0.94 22.12
N GLU A 65 -8.65 -1.74 21.56
CA GLU A 65 -7.34 -2.01 22.15
C GLU A 65 -6.47 -0.75 22.30
N LEU A 66 -6.58 0.17 21.34
CA LEU A 66 -5.90 1.47 21.34
C LEU A 66 -6.61 2.52 22.20
N GLU A 67 -7.79 2.22 22.74
CA GLU A 67 -8.61 3.15 23.52
C GLU A 67 -8.89 4.45 22.76
N ASN A 68 -9.01 4.38 21.43
CA ASN A 68 -9.22 5.57 20.61
C ASN A 68 -10.58 6.21 20.95
N LYS A 69 -10.58 7.52 21.13
CA LYS A 69 -11.75 8.33 21.52
C LYS A 69 -12.49 8.94 20.34
N GLY A 70 -11.89 8.94 19.15
CA GLY A 70 -12.53 9.37 17.91
C GLY A 70 -13.51 8.34 17.38
N GLU A 71 -14.15 8.63 16.26
CA GLU A 71 -15.08 7.71 15.60
C GLU A 71 -14.36 6.76 14.65
N LEU A 72 -14.79 5.49 14.58
CA LEU A 72 -14.45 4.57 13.50
C LEU A 72 -15.70 4.37 12.62
N LEU A 73 -15.70 5.02 11.45
CA LEU A 73 -16.74 4.86 10.44
C LEU A 73 -16.40 3.73 9.49
N TYR A 74 -17.28 2.76 9.34
CA TYR A 74 -17.22 1.77 8.25
C TYR A 74 -18.25 2.15 7.19
N VAL A 75 -17.78 2.83 6.15
CA VAL A 75 -18.61 3.34 5.06
C VAL A 75 -18.00 2.94 3.72
N GLY A 76 -18.83 2.54 2.78
CA GLY A 76 -18.37 2.11 1.48
C GLY A 76 -19.45 2.21 0.41
N PRO A 77 -19.05 2.18 -0.86
CA PRO A 77 -19.97 2.20 -1.98
C PRO A 77 -20.72 0.87 -2.15
N THR A 78 -21.69 0.82 -3.06
CA THR A 78 -22.23 -0.44 -3.57
C THR A 78 -21.31 -1.02 -4.64
N PRO A 79 -21.40 -2.33 -4.96
CA PRO A 79 -20.60 -2.92 -6.02
C PRO A 79 -20.72 -2.17 -7.37
N GLU A 80 -21.92 -1.68 -7.69
CA GLU A 80 -22.23 -1.03 -8.97
C GLU A 80 -21.66 0.38 -9.09
N ASN A 81 -21.46 1.08 -7.97
CA ASN A 81 -20.92 2.44 -7.97
C ASN A 81 -19.52 2.55 -7.36
N SER A 82 -18.84 1.41 -7.16
CA SER A 82 -17.59 1.32 -6.40
C SER A 82 -16.56 2.40 -6.74
N VAL A 83 -16.25 2.60 -8.03
CA VAL A 83 -15.22 3.58 -8.45
C VAL A 83 -15.60 5.01 -8.07
N ALA A 84 -16.78 5.46 -8.48
CA ALA A 84 -17.23 6.84 -8.24
C ALA A 84 -17.53 7.09 -6.76
N GLY A 85 -18.13 6.10 -6.08
CA GLY A 85 -18.47 6.20 -4.67
C GLY A 85 -17.24 6.27 -3.76
N GLN A 86 -16.13 5.59 -4.08
CA GLN A 86 -14.88 5.77 -3.32
C GLN A 86 -14.35 7.20 -3.41
N ILE A 87 -14.40 7.82 -4.58
CA ILE A 87 -13.96 9.21 -4.79
C ILE A 87 -14.84 10.20 -4.01
N GLU A 88 -16.15 9.98 -4.04
CA GLU A 88 -17.13 10.79 -3.29
C GLU A 88 -16.93 10.66 -1.77
N ILE A 89 -16.74 9.44 -1.28
CA ILE A 89 -16.51 9.18 0.15
C ILE A 89 -15.19 9.80 0.61
N MET A 90 -14.10 9.69 -0.18
CA MET A 90 -12.82 10.34 0.12
C MET A 90 -12.98 11.86 0.27
N THR A 91 -13.66 12.48 -0.68
CA THR A 91 -13.93 13.93 -0.67
C THR A 91 -14.79 14.33 0.54
N THR A 92 -15.80 13.52 0.87
CA THR A 92 -16.71 13.74 2.00
C THR A 92 -15.97 13.63 3.32
N ALA A 93 -15.16 12.59 3.50
CA ALA A 93 -14.36 12.39 4.71
C ALA A 93 -13.42 13.58 4.96
N ALA A 94 -12.74 14.05 3.92
CA ALA A 94 -11.90 15.25 4.01
C ALA A 94 -12.70 16.50 4.39
N THR A 95 -13.86 16.71 3.77
CA THR A 95 -14.74 17.85 4.07
C THR A 95 -15.26 17.82 5.50
N GLN A 96 -15.51 16.63 6.04
CA GLN A 96 -15.96 16.41 7.42
C GLN A 96 -14.82 16.51 8.45
N GLY A 97 -13.57 16.69 8.01
CA GLY A 97 -12.42 16.80 8.90
C GLY A 97 -12.03 15.48 9.56
N GLN A 98 -12.29 14.35 8.90
CA GLN A 98 -11.79 13.05 9.37
C GLN A 98 -10.25 13.06 9.37
N ASP A 99 -9.63 12.49 10.40
CA ASP A 99 -8.16 12.49 10.51
C ASP A 99 -7.52 11.52 9.52
N VAL A 100 -8.18 10.39 9.21
CA VAL A 100 -7.66 9.38 8.29
C VAL A 100 -8.76 8.63 7.52
N VAL A 101 -8.50 8.39 6.24
CA VAL A 101 -9.22 7.44 5.40
C VAL A 101 -8.33 6.23 5.13
N MET A 102 -8.79 5.05 5.54
CA MET A 102 -8.19 3.74 5.32
C MET A 102 -8.89 3.05 4.14
N LEU A 103 -8.30 3.14 2.95
CA LEU A 103 -8.88 2.77 1.66
C LEU A 103 -8.41 1.38 1.18
N SER A 104 -9.34 0.47 0.89
CA SER A 104 -9.09 -0.64 -0.04
C SER A 104 -9.50 -0.21 -1.44
N ASN A 105 -8.52 0.12 -2.27
CA ASN A 105 -8.74 0.81 -3.54
C ASN A 105 -9.34 -0.10 -4.62
N ASN A 106 -10.43 0.34 -5.23
CA ASN A 106 -11.02 -0.23 -6.43
C ASN A 106 -11.09 0.76 -7.60
N SER A 107 -10.71 2.02 -7.37
CA SER A 107 -10.75 3.10 -8.35
C SER A 107 -9.45 3.25 -9.16
N GLY A 108 -8.44 2.40 -8.91
CA GLY A 108 -7.12 2.52 -9.54
C GLY A 108 -6.50 3.90 -9.27
N ASP A 109 -5.88 4.51 -10.28
CA ASP A 109 -5.32 5.87 -10.17
C ASP A 109 -6.37 6.98 -10.29
N GLN A 110 -7.64 6.66 -10.57
CA GLN A 110 -8.70 7.68 -10.69
C GLN A 110 -8.99 8.38 -9.35
N ILE A 111 -8.62 7.76 -8.23
CA ILE A 111 -8.80 8.34 -6.89
C ILE A 111 -7.73 9.36 -6.51
N VAL A 112 -6.59 9.37 -7.22
CA VAL A 112 -5.41 10.20 -6.89
C VAL A 112 -5.76 11.67 -6.63
N PRO A 113 -6.55 12.36 -7.49
CA PRO A 113 -6.87 13.77 -7.25
C PRO A 113 -7.62 13.99 -5.93
N SER A 114 -8.56 13.11 -5.58
CA SER A 114 -9.31 13.21 -4.32
C SER A 114 -8.47 12.84 -3.10
N ALA A 115 -7.56 11.87 -3.24
CA ALA A 115 -6.65 11.47 -2.16
C ALA A 115 -5.63 12.57 -1.85
N GLN A 116 -5.06 13.22 -2.88
CA GLN A 116 -4.17 14.37 -2.71
C GLN A 116 -4.90 15.55 -2.06
N ALA A 117 -6.10 15.88 -2.54
CA ALA A 117 -6.92 16.94 -1.95
C ALA A 117 -7.26 16.66 -0.47
N ALA A 118 -7.55 15.40 -0.12
CA ALA A 118 -7.78 15.00 1.27
C ALA A 118 -6.53 15.23 2.14
N GLN A 119 -5.35 14.84 1.67
CA GLN A 119 -4.10 15.07 2.38
C GLN A 119 -3.78 16.56 2.54
N GLU A 120 -4.00 17.38 1.51
CA GLU A 120 -3.84 18.83 1.57
C GLU A 120 -4.80 19.48 2.59
N ALA A 121 -5.99 18.91 2.77
CA ALA A 121 -6.97 19.33 3.78
C ALA A 121 -6.66 18.81 5.20
N GLY A 122 -5.63 17.98 5.37
CA GLY A 122 -5.20 17.44 6.66
C GLY A 122 -5.64 16.00 6.94
N THR A 123 -6.46 15.40 6.07
CA THR A 123 -6.91 14.01 6.19
C THR A 123 -5.87 13.06 5.60
N ARG A 124 -5.31 12.18 6.42
CA ARG A 124 -4.36 11.16 5.94
C ARG A 124 -5.06 10.11 5.10
N VAL A 125 -4.34 9.61 4.10
CA VAL A 125 -4.82 8.52 3.24
C VAL A 125 -3.88 7.35 3.42
N VAL A 126 -4.39 6.27 4.00
CA VAL A 126 -3.72 4.99 4.17
C VAL A 126 -4.43 3.99 3.28
N THR A 127 -3.71 3.16 2.52
CA THR A 127 -4.34 2.06 1.80
C THR A 127 -4.12 0.73 2.51
N TRP A 128 -5.05 -0.20 2.33
CA TRP A 128 -4.98 -1.57 2.84
C TRP A 128 -5.62 -2.51 1.83
N ASP A 129 -5.20 -3.77 1.78
CA ASP A 129 -5.66 -4.79 0.81
C ASP A 129 -5.32 -4.50 -0.67
N SER A 130 -5.59 -3.29 -1.16
CA SER A 130 -5.41 -2.85 -2.54
C SER A 130 -4.90 -1.40 -2.57
N PRO A 131 -3.68 -1.13 -3.06
CA PRO A 131 -3.06 0.19 -3.02
C PRO A 131 -3.55 1.12 -4.14
N ILE A 132 -3.12 2.38 -4.11
CA ILE A 132 -3.13 3.22 -5.32
C ILE A 132 -1.97 2.76 -6.22
N PRO A 133 -2.20 2.36 -7.48
CA PRO A 133 -1.16 1.81 -8.35
C PRO A 133 0.09 2.69 -8.47
N SER A 134 -0.10 4.00 -8.60
CA SER A 134 0.97 5.00 -8.65
C SER A 134 1.58 5.35 -7.29
N ALA A 135 0.97 4.92 -6.18
CA ALA A 135 1.20 5.38 -4.81
C ALA A 135 1.01 6.91 -4.60
N GLU A 136 0.58 7.65 -5.63
CA GLU A 136 0.39 9.09 -5.52
C GLU A 136 -0.85 9.40 -4.65
N GLY A 137 -0.67 10.23 -3.63
CA GLY A 137 -1.75 10.54 -2.69
C GLY A 137 -1.98 9.48 -1.62
N GLU A 138 -1.09 8.50 -1.50
CA GLU A 138 -1.06 7.53 -0.42
C GLU A 138 0.07 7.84 0.58
N THR A 139 -0.18 7.71 1.89
CA THR A 139 0.85 7.89 2.94
C THR A 139 1.61 6.59 3.21
N VAL A 140 0.89 5.47 3.27
CA VAL A 140 1.43 4.13 3.51
C VAL A 140 0.45 3.06 3.01
N PHE A 141 1.00 1.96 2.50
CA PHE A 141 0.25 0.76 2.14
C PHE A 141 0.40 -0.31 3.21
N VAL A 142 -0.72 -0.80 3.74
CA VAL A 142 -0.79 -1.97 4.63
C VAL A 142 -1.09 -3.20 3.78
N ALA A 143 -0.02 -3.88 3.35
CA ALA A 143 -0.11 -5.12 2.59
C ALA A 143 -0.43 -6.31 3.52
N GLN A 144 -1.37 -7.15 3.11
CA GLN A 144 -1.74 -8.39 3.79
C GLN A 144 -0.71 -9.51 3.56
N VAL A 145 -0.02 -9.48 2.41
CA VAL A 145 0.95 -10.46 1.91
C VAL A 145 1.87 -9.80 0.90
N ASP A 146 3.04 -10.40 0.62
CA ASP A 146 3.81 -10.05 -0.57
C ASP A 146 3.01 -10.47 -1.81
N PHE A 147 2.73 -9.50 -2.69
CA PHE A 147 1.91 -9.72 -3.88
C PHE A 147 2.55 -10.69 -4.87
N ASN A 148 3.89 -10.81 -4.88
CA ASN A 148 4.57 -11.77 -5.74
C ASN A 148 4.35 -13.21 -5.26
N ASP A 149 4.29 -13.42 -3.96
CA ASP A 149 4.15 -14.76 -3.37
C ASP A 149 2.76 -15.34 -3.65
N ILE A 150 1.70 -14.52 -3.62
CA ILE A 150 0.34 -14.99 -3.92
C ILE A 150 0.20 -15.51 -5.34
N GLY A 151 0.79 -14.84 -6.33
CA GLY A 151 0.76 -15.29 -7.72
C GLY A 151 1.42 -16.67 -7.89
N VAL A 152 2.54 -16.88 -7.21
CA VAL A 152 3.26 -18.16 -7.20
C VAL A 152 2.41 -19.25 -6.55
N VAL A 153 1.82 -18.98 -5.38
CA VAL A 153 0.94 -19.96 -4.71
C VAL A 153 -0.25 -20.34 -5.59
N MET A 154 -0.86 -19.38 -6.30
CA MET A 154 -1.96 -19.68 -7.23
C MET A 154 -1.50 -20.51 -8.44
N ALA A 155 -0.32 -20.23 -9.00
CA ALA A 155 0.26 -21.03 -10.08
C ALA A 155 0.55 -22.47 -9.63
N ASP A 156 1.14 -22.64 -8.44
CA ASP A 156 1.40 -23.95 -7.84
C ASP A 156 0.10 -24.72 -7.59
N MET A 157 -0.94 -24.06 -7.08
CA MET A 157 -2.26 -24.67 -6.90
C MET A 157 -2.85 -25.13 -8.24
N ALA A 158 -2.78 -24.31 -9.29
CA ALA A 158 -3.26 -24.68 -10.61
C ALA A 158 -2.48 -25.88 -11.18
N HIS A 159 -1.15 -25.84 -11.09
CA HIS A 159 -0.27 -26.95 -11.51
C HIS A 159 -0.63 -28.26 -10.81
N ASN A 160 -0.78 -28.21 -9.48
CA ASN A 160 -1.11 -29.39 -8.67
C ASN A 160 -2.50 -29.96 -8.98
N ILE A 161 -3.51 -29.10 -9.16
CA ILE A 161 -4.88 -29.53 -9.49
C ILE A 161 -4.94 -30.16 -10.89
N MET A 162 -4.18 -29.62 -11.84
CA MET A 162 -4.20 -30.05 -13.24
C MET A 162 -3.26 -31.22 -13.53
N GLY A 163 -2.38 -31.59 -12.59
CA GLY A 163 -1.35 -32.61 -12.84
C GLY A 163 -0.22 -32.14 -13.76
N GLY A 164 -0.02 -30.83 -13.85
CA GLY A 164 1.10 -30.20 -14.54
C GLY A 164 0.88 -29.84 -16.02
N GLU A 165 -0.28 -30.13 -16.61
CA GLU A 165 -0.60 -29.78 -17.99
C GLU A 165 -2.09 -29.44 -18.18
N GLY A 166 -2.40 -28.61 -19.19
CA GLY A 166 -3.77 -28.29 -19.60
C GLY A 166 -4.03 -26.80 -19.76
N GLU A 167 -5.30 -26.46 -20.00
CA GLU A 167 -5.77 -25.08 -20.12
C GLU A 167 -6.61 -24.69 -18.91
N PHE A 168 -6.50 -23.43 -18.48
CA PHE A 168 -7.35 -22.86 -17.42
C PHE A 168 -7.66 -21.40 -17.75
N ALA A 169 -8.63 -20.83 -17.03
CA ALA A 169 -9.02 -19.43 -17.16
C ALA A 169 -8.89 -18.71 -15.81
N ILE A 170 -8.58 -17.42 -15.86
CA ILE A 170 -8.57 -16.53 -14.70
C ILE A 170 -9.90 -15.79 -14.65
N LEU A 171 -10.66 -16.00 -13.57
CA LEU A 171 -11.85 -15.21 -13.25
C LEU A 171 -11.50 -14.22 -12.14
N SER A 172 -11.34 -12.93 -12.50
CA SER A 172 -10.99 -11.83 -11.58
C SER A 172 -12.23 -11.04 -11.13
N ALA A 173 -12.06 -9.95 -10.36
CA ALA A 173 -13.14 -9.03 -10.03
C ALA A 173 -13.29 -7.89 -11.06
N THR A 174 -12.68 -6.71 -10.82
CA THR A 174 -12.76 -5.55 -11.71
C THR A 174 -11.44 -5.39 -12.48
N PRO A 175 -11.47 -4.77 -13.68
CA PRO A 175 -10.24 -4.51 -14.45
C PRO A 175 -9.27 -3.55 -13.75
N ASP A 176 -9.75 -2.74 -12.81
CA ASP A 176 -8.96 -1.71 -12.11
C ASP A 176 -8.50 -2.13 -10.70
N ALA A 177 -8.84 -3.34 -10.25
CA ALA A 177 -8.43 -3.86 -8.94
C ALA A 177 -6.90 -4.09 -8.88
N ALA A 178 -6.18 -3.15 -8.28
CA ALA A 178 -4.72 -3.12 -8.23
C ALA A 178 -4.11 -4.42 -7.66
N ASN A 179 -4.62 -4.90 -6.53
CA ASN A 179 -4.12 -6.13 -5.90
C ASN A 179 -4.28 -7.37 -6.79
N GLN A 180 -5.48 -7.60 -7.34
CA GLN A 180 -5.76 -8.76 -8.18
C GLN A 180 -4.97 -8.71 -9.49
N ASN A 181 -4.82 -7.53 -10.09
CA ASN A 181 -3.97 -7.36 -11.26
C ASN A 181 -2.49 -7.69 -10.96
N ALA A 182 -1.99 -7.32 -9.79
CA ALA A 182 -0.64 -7.68 -9.35
C ALA A 182 -0.50 -9.21 -9.15
N TRP A 183 -1.48 -9.86 -8.53
CA TRP A 183 -1.47 -11.32 -8.33
C TRP A 183 -1.54 -12.08 -9.66
N ILE A 184 -2.34 -11.61 -10.61
CA ILE A 184 -2.45 -12.19 -11.95
C ILE A 184 -1.12 -12.05 -12.70
N ALA A 185 -0.49 -10.88 -12.66
CA ALA A 185 0.82 -10.67 -13.27
C ALA A 185 1.91 -11.55 -12.63
N ALA A 186 1.86 -11.73 -11.31
CA ALA A 186 2.76 -12.64 -10.60
C ALA A 186 2.52 -14.11 -10.99
N MET A 187 1.25 -14.54 -11.08
CA MET A 187 0.89 -15.89 -11.54
C MET A 187 1.36 -16.15 -12.97
N GLN A 188 1.15 -15.21 -13.89
CA GLN A 188 1.60 -15.30 -15.28
C GLN A 188 3.12 -15.39 -15.42
N ARG A 189 3.90 -14.80 -14.49
CA ARG A 189 5.36 -14.94 -14.48
C ARG A 189 5.84 -16.27 -13.90
N ALA A 190 5.01 -16.94 -13.10
CA ALA A 190 5.35 -18.20 -12.43
C ALA A 190 5.02 -19.44 -13.28
N LEU A 191 4.10 -19.32 -14.23
CA LEU A 191 3.76 -20.34 -15.24
C LEU A 191 4.81 -20.40 -16.35
#